data_AF-A0A7C5JL98-F1
#
_entry.id   AF-A0A7C5JL98-F1
#
_cell.length_a   1.000
_cell.length_b   1.000
_cell.length_c   1.000
_cell.angle_alpha   90.00
_cell.angle_beta   90.00
_cell.angle_gamma   90.00
#
_symmetry.space_group_name_H-M   'P 1'
#
loop_
_entity.id
_entity.type
_entity.pdbx_description
1 polymer ?
#
loop_
_entity_poly.entity_id
_entity_poly.type
_entity_poly.pdbx_seq_one_letter_code
_entity_poly.pdbx_strand_id
1 'polypeptide(L)'
;MPKKTTEIIIDSGNNYTIGVKENQPTLLKNIKDIISSEKPTDFIANIEKNRGRIELRETTVFDAPKFLAQDWKGIKKIIKVDRTTKRDEKVSEESAYFISSSFGDAEYFNRGIRLHWGIENSLHYIKDVVFGEDDSQIKKDNSPENNSIIRNIVINVFREKLECNSSALYMM
;
A
#
# COMPACT_ATOMS: atom_id res chain seq x y z
N MET A 1 7.97 8.01 -3.03
CA MET A 1 7.19 9.23 -3.28
C MET A 1 7.81 10.36 -2.50
N PRO A 2 7.96 11.58 -3.05
CA PRO A 2 8.56 12.70 -2.32
C PRO A 2 7.70 13.17 -1.14
N LYS A 3 8.34 13.68 -0.07
CA LYS A 3 7.66 14.25 1.12
C LYS A 3 6.68 15.39 0.75
N LYS A 4 7.09 16.25 -0.19
CA LYS A 4 6.25 17.35 -0.71
C LYS A 4 4.93 16.85 -1.31
N THR A 5 4.94 15.69 -1.97
CA THR A 5 3.72 15.10 -2.53
C THR A 5 2.78 14.61 -1.42
N THR A 6 3.31 13.98 -0.37
CA THR A 6 2.49 13.56 0.77
C THR A 6 1.90 14.75 1.52
N GLU A 7 2.62 15.87 1.62
CA GLU A 7 2.10 17.10 2.22
C GLU A 7 0.89 17.65 1.45
N ILE A 8 0.99 17.76 0.12
CA ILE A 8 -0.12 18.21 -0.75
C ILE A 8 -1.36 17.33 -0.56
N ILE A 9 -1.17 16.00 -0.44
CA ILE A 9 -2.28 15.07 -0.20
C ILE A 9 -2.97 15.40 1.13
N ILE A 10 -2.22 15.58 2.21
CA ILE A 10 -2.78 15.97 3.51
C ILE A 10 -3.48 17.31 3.45
N ASP A 11 -2.86 18.31 2.81
CA ASP A 11 -3.41 19.67 2.71
C ASP A 11 -4.68 19.74 1.88
N SER A 12 -4.86 18.80 0.95
CA SER A 12 -6.12 18.61 0.21
C SER A 12 -7.21 17.87 1.00
N GLY A 13 -6.97 17.52 2.27
CA GLY A 13 -7.90 16.78 3.13
C GLY A 13 -7.91 15.26 2.90
N ASN A 14 -6.96 14.73 2.12
CA ASN A 14 -6.89 13.33 1.73
C ASN A 14 -5.83 12.56 2.54
N ASN A 15 -5.90 11.23 2.49
CA ASN A 15 -4.91 10.35 3.15
C ASN A 15 -4.04 9.63 2.12
N TYR A 16 -2.84 9.24 2.52
CA TYR A 16 -1.93 8.45 1.73
C TYR A 16 -1.61 7.12 2.43
N THR A 17 -1.33 6.09 1.63
CA THR A 17 -0.60 4.89 2.04
C THR A 17 0.42 4.60 0.95
N ILE A 18 1.71 4.69 1.26
CA ILE A 18 2.78 4.63 0.26
C ILE A 18 3.82 3.59 0.62
N GLY A 19 4.32 2.89 -0.39
CA GLY A 19 5.41 1.94 -0.25
C GLY A 19 6.75 2.62 -0.02
N VAL A 20 7.51 2.12 0.95
CA VAL A 20 8.87 2.54 1.26
C VAL A 20 9.84 1.54 0.63
N LYS A 21 10.74 2.06 -0.22
CA LYS A 21 11.71 1.29 -0.98
C LYS A 21 13.14 1.67 -0.56
N GLU A 22 14.13 0.94 -1.07
CA GLU A 22 15.55 1.12 -0.75
C GLU A 22 16.08 2.53 -1.08
N ASN A 23 15.45 3.24 -2.01
CA ASN A 23 15.78 4.63 -2.31
C ASN A 23 15.39 5.64 -1.20
N GLN A 24 14.79 5.18 -0.11
CA GLN A 24 14.51 5.96 1.10
C GLN A 24 15.20 5.29 2.33
N PRO A 25 16.54 5.21 2.35
CA PRO A 25 17.28 4.35 3.27
C PRO A 25 17.06 4.71 4.74
N THR A 26 17.03 6.01 5.08
CA THR A 26 16.80 6.48 6.45
C THR A 26 15.42 6.09 6.96
N LEU A 27 14.37 6.29 6.15
CA LEU A 27 13.01 5.91 6.53
C LEU A 27 12.89 4.39 6.66
N LEU A 28 13.45 3.65 5.71
CA LEU A 28 13.41 2.18 5.73
C LEU A 28 14.11 1.62 6.97
N LYS A 29 15.26 2.20 7.34
CA LYS A 29 15.96 1.84 8.58
C LYS A 29 15.09 2.10 9.81
N ASN A 30 14.55 3.30 9.95
CA ASN A 30 13.68 3.65 11.09
C ASN A 30 12.48 2.71 11.20
N ILE A 31 11.85 2.36 10.07
CA ILE A 31 10.73 1.40 10.03
C ILE A 31 11.16 0.03 10.54
N LYS A 32 12.29 -0.50 10.05
CA LYS A 32 12.81 -1.80 10.49
C LYS A 32 13.14 -1.81 11.99
N ASP A 33 13.77 -0.74 12.47
CA ASP A 33 14.09 -0.58 13.90
C ASP A 33 12.80 -0.62 14.74
N ILE A 34 11.78 0.17 14.37
CA ILE A 34 10.47 0.19 15.05
C ILE A 34 9.80 -1.18 15.05
N ILE A 35 9.77 -1.86 13.90
CA ILE A 35 9.17 -3.20 13.79
C ILE A 35 9.89 -4.22 14.70
N SER A 36 11.19 -4.06 14.90
CA SER A 36 11.98 -4.95 15.74
C SER A 36 11.86 -4.67 17.24
N SER A 37 11.54 -3.42 17.63
CA SER A 37 11.51 -2.98 19.02
C SER A 37 10.11 -2.84 19.61
N GLU A 38 9.11 -2.54 18.78
CA GLU A 38 7.74 -2.26 19.22
C GLU A 38 6.81 -3.44 19.01
N LYS A 39 5.72 -3.49 19.78
CA LYS A 39 4.65 -4.46 19.57
C LYS A 39 3.71 -3.98 18.46
N PRO A 40 3.21 -4.89 17.60
CA PRO A 40 2.21 -4.52 16.62
C PRO A 40 0.92 -4.11 17.31
N THR A 41 0.26 -3.10 16.74
CA THR A 41 -1.09 -2.70 17.12
C THR A 41 -2.15 -3.65 16.59
N ASP A 42 -1.87 -4.28 15.44
CA ASP A 42 -2.75 -5.29 14.86
C ASP A 42 -1.99 -6.19 13.87
N PHE A 43 -2.57 -7.36 13.58
CA PHE A 43 -2.00 -8.39 12.73
C PHE A 43 -3.08 -9.24 12.06
N ILE A 44 -2.91 -9.53 10.76
CA ILE A 44 -3.72 -10.52 10.04
C ILE A 44 -2.85 -11.38 9.14
N ALA A 45 -3.21 -12.66 9.03
CA ALA A 45 -2.63 -13.61 8.10
C ALA A 45 -3.71 -14.20 7.19
N ASN A 46 -3.45 -14.24 5.88
CA ASN A 46 -4.32 -14.85 4.89
C ASN A 46 -3.54 -15.90 4.10
N ILE A 47 -4.16 -17.07 3.91
CA ILE A 47 -3.63 -18.12 3.04
C ILE A 47 -4.54 -18.23 1.82
N GLU A 48 -3.95 -18.19 0.65
CA GLU A 48 -4.65 -18.40 -0.61
C GLU A 48 -4.02 -19.53 -1.41
N LYS A 49 -4.87 -20.30 -2.08
CA LYS A 49 -4.45 -21.35 -2.99
C LYS A 49 -5.03 -21.06 -4.37
N ASN A 50 -4.16 -20.95 -5.39
CA ASN A 50 -4.56 -20.68 -6.76
C ASN A 50 -3.66 -21.44 -7.74
N ARG A 51 -4.25 -22.31 -8.58
CA ARG A 51 -3.56 -23.01 -9.69
C ARG A 51 -2.16 -23.55 -9.33
N GLY A 52 -2.06 -24.27 -8.21
CA GLY A 52 -0.79 -24.87 -7.73
C GLY A 52 0.12 -23.93 -6.94
N ARG A 53 -0.24 -22.65 -6.81
CA ARG A 53 0.43 -21.67 -5.94
C ARG A 53 -0.28 -21.61 -4.59
N ILE A 54 0.48 -21.64 -3.50
CA ILE A 54 0.01 -21.30 -2.16
C ILE A 54 0.70 -20.01 -1.76
N GLU A 55 -0.07 -19.02 -1.32
CA GLU A 55 0.43 -17.73 -0.87
C GLU A 55 -0.03 -17.51 0.57
N LEU A 56 0.91 -17.40 1.50
CA LEU A 56 0.69 -16.84 2.82
C LEU A 56 1.04 -15.35 2.74
N ARG A 57 0.11 -14.51 3.15
CA ARG A 57 0.29 -13.06 3.24
C ARG A 57 -0.02 -12.60 4.64
N GLU A 58 0.95 -11.97 5.27
CA GLU A 58 0.86 -11.47 6.63
C GLU A 58 0.97 -9.95 6.60
N THR A 59 0.01 -9.26 7.20
CA THR A 59 0.03 -7.80 7.32
C THR A 59 0.08 -7.43 8.79
N THR A 60 1.11 -6.68 9.16
CA THR A 60 1.38 -6.26 10.53
C THR A 60 1.38 -4.74 10.60
N VAL A 61 0.65 -4.17 11.56
CA VAL A 61 0.45 -2.72 11.67
C VAL A 61 1.00 -2.21 12.99
N PHE A 62 1.73 -1.09 12.93
CA PHE A 62 2.31 -0.40 14.07
C PHE A 62 1.88 1.07 14.07
N ASP A 63 1.83 1.68 15.25
CA ASP A 63 1.73 3.14 15.34
C ASP A 63 3.02 3.81 14.89
N ALA A 64 2.90 4.89 14.13
CA ALA A 64 4.05 5.69 13.74
C ALA A 64 4.51 6.58 14.92
N PRO A 65 5.78 6.51 15.34
CA PRO A 65 6.29 7.39 16.37
C PRO A 65 6.26 8.86 15.96
N LYS A 66 6.07 9.75 16.93
CA LYS A 66 5.94 11.21 16.68
C LYS A 66 7.13 11.81 15.92
N PHE A 67 8.34 11.28 16.07
CA PHE A 67 9.51 11.83 15.39
C PHE A 67 9.40 11.69 13.85
N LEU A 68 8.72 10.65 13.35
CA LEU A 68 8.51 10.50 11.90
C LEU A 68 7.57 11.57 11.34
N ALA A 69 6.68 12.14 12.17
CA ALA A 69 5.75 13.18 11.75
C ALA A 69 6.45 14.52 11.42
N GLN A 70 7.70 14.71 11.84
CA GLN A 70 8.52 15.87 11.44
C GLN A 70 8.81 15.86 9.93
N ASP A 71 8.98 14.66 9.38
CA ASP A 71 9.39 14.42 8.00
C ASP A 71 8.24 13.97 7.10
N TRP A 72 7.21 13.37 7.68
CA TRP A 72 6.08 12.78 6.99
C TRP A 72 4.80 13.32 7.59
N LYS A 73 4.36 14.46 7.07
CA LYS A 73 3.17 15.17 7.53
C LYS A 73 1.98 14.23 7.62
N GLY A 74 1.36 14.18 8.80
CA GLY A 74 0.15 13.40 9.04
C GLY A 74 0.35 11.89 9.11
N ILE A 75 1.59 11.36 9.12
CA ILE A 75 1.84 9.92 9.33
C ILE A 75 1.20 9.43 10.64
N LYS A 76 0.58 8.26 10.58
CA LYS A 76 -0.10 7.61 11.72
C LYS A 76 0.27 6.15 11.89
N LYS A 77 0.46 5.43 10.78
CA LYS A 77 0.68 3.97 10.79
C LYS A 77 1.90 3.59 9.97
N ILE A 78 2.60 2.56 10.44
CA ILE A 78 3.63 1.81 9.72
C ILE A 78 3.07 0.42 9.46
N ILE A 79 3.26 -0.10 8.24
CA ILE A 79 2.73 -1.39 7.84
C ILE A 79 3.86 -2.23 7.27
N LYS A 80 3.96 -3.47 7.73
CA LYS A 80 4.78 -4.53 7.13
C LYS A 80 3.85 -5.52 6.44
N VAL A 81 4.19 -5.90 5.23
CA VAL A 81 3.54 -7.01 4.53
C VAL A 81 4.61 -8.04 4.22
N ASP A 82 4.48 -9.22 4.81
CA ASP A 82 5.27 -10.38 4.43
C ASP A 82 4.47 -11.28 3.50
N ARG A 83 5.12 -11.80 2.47
CA ARG A 83 4.53 -12.72 1.50
C ARG A 83 5.43 -13.93 1.33
N THR A 84 4.90 -15.10 1.68
CA THR A 84 5.53 -16.39 1.41
C THR A 84 4.73 -17.11 0.33
N THR A 85 5.36 -17.32 -0.83
CA THR A 85 4.75 -18.01 -1.96
C THR A 85 5.42 -19.35 -2.17
N LYS A 86 4.63 -20.42 -2.18
CA LYS A 86 5.06 -21.75 -2.57
C LYS A 86 4.45 -22.13 -3.92
N ARG A 87 5.29 -22.55 -4.86
CA ARG A 87 4.89 -23.16 -6.13
C ARG A 87 5.77 -24.37 -6.37
N ASP A 88 5.15 -25.54 -6.46
CA ASP A 88 5.85 -26.82 -6.53
C ASP A 88 6.86 -26.95 -5.36
N GLU A 89 8.15 -27.11 -5.65
CA GLU A 89 9.24 -27.17 -4.66
C GLU A 89 9.89 -25.81 -4.36
N LYS A 90 9.48 -24.74 -5.04
CA LYS A 90 10.06 -23.41 -4.86
C LYS A 90 9.28 -22.60 -3.82
N VAL A 91 9.99 -22.06 -2.85
CA VAL A 91 9.49 -21.10 -1.86
C VAL A 91 10.16 -19.75 -2.10
N SER A 92 9.38 -18.68 -2.08
CA SER A 92 9.84 -17.30 -2.19
C SER A 92 9.24 -16.49 -1.06
N GLU A 93 10.08 -15.68 -0.41
CA GLU A 93 9.71 -14.80 0.68
C GLU A 93 10.03 -13.35 0.30
N GLU A 94 9.07 -12.46 0.52
CA GLU A 94 9.21 -11.03 0.24
C GLU A 94 8.62 -10.21 1.38
N SER A 95 9.30 -9.14 1.77
CA SER A 95 8.78 -8.15 2.70
C SER A 95 8.62 -6.79 2.02
N ALA A 96 7.47 -6.16 2.20
CA ALA A 96 7.20 -4.80 1.76
C ALA A 96 6.80 -3.92 2.95
N TYR A 97 7.25 -2.67 2.93
CA TYR A 97 7.02 -1.71 4.01
C TYR A 97 6.23 -0.51 3.50
N PHE A 98 5.33 0.00 4.33
CA PHE A 98 4.49 1.15 3.99
C PHE A 98 4.38 2.11 5.17
N ILE A 99 4.10 3.37 4.84
CA ILE A 99 3.65 4.37 5.80
C ILE A 99 2.29 4.91 5.37
N SER A 100 1.44 5.24 6.34
CA SER A 100 0.10 5.76 6.09
C SER A 100 -0.25 6.93 6.99
N SER A 101 -1.01 7.89 6.45
CA SER A 101 -1.65 8.96 7.22
C SER A 101 -3.09 8.67 7.64
N SER A 102 -3.67 7.57 7.16
CA SER A 102 -4.95 7.07 7.65
C SER A 102 -4.76 6.23 8.91
N PHE A 103 -5.76 6.24 9.79
CA PHE A 103 -5.92 5.16 10.75
C PHE A 103 -6.49 3.94 10.03
N GLY A 104 -6.22 2.75 10.57
CA GLY A 104 -6.68 1.49 10.03
C GLY A 104 -6.11 0.33 10.81
N ASP A 105 -6.78 -0.81 10.71
CA ASP A 105 -6.35 -2.11 11.20
C ASP A 105 -5.61 -2.89 10.09
N ALA A 106 -5.13 -4.09 10.41
CA ALA A 106 -4.37 -4.90 9.48
C ALA A 106 -5.20 -5.34 8.27
N GLU A 107 -6.50 -5.58 8.45
CA GLU A 107 -7.41 -5.95 7.36
C GLU A 107 -7.62 -4.80 6.37
N TYR A 108 -7.89 -3.59 6.87
CA TYR A 108 -8.03 -2.37 6.07
C TYR A 108 -6.81 -2.13 5.18
N PHE A 109 -5.61 -2.18 5.77
CA PHE A 109 -4.38 -1.98 5.01
C PHE A 109 -4.08 -3.13 4.06
N ASN A 110 -4.28 -4.38 4.47
CA ASN A 110 -4.07 -5.53 3.60
C ASN A 110 -4.93 -5.42 2.33
N ARG A 111 -6.23 -5.12 2.49
CA ARG A 111 -7.16 -4.95 1.37
C ARG A 111 -6.74 -3.79 0.46
N GLY A 112 -6.44 -2.62 1.03
CA GLY A 112 -6.02 -1.44 0.26
C GLY A 112 -4.74 -1.67 -0.54
N ILE A 113 -3.71 -2.22 0.11
CA ILE A 113 -2.41 -2.53 -0.53
C ILE A 113 -2.59 -3.58 -1.63
N ARG A 114 -3.41 -4.60 -1.39
CA ARG A 114 -3.66 -5.67 -2.36
C ARG A 114 -4.41 -5.18 -3.59
N LEU A 115 -5.46 -4.38 -3.41
CA LEU A 115 -6.18 -3.75 -4.53
C LEU A 115 -5.23 -2.89 -5.35
N HIS A 116 -4.37 -2.13 -4.68
CA HIS A 116 -3.37 -1.30 -5.33
C HIS A 116 -2.40 -2.12 -6.20
N TRP A 117 -1.89 -3.24 -5.69
CA TRP A 117 -1.03 -4.16 -6.47
C TRP A 117 -1.78 -4.77 -7.66
N GLY A 118 -3.06 -5.11 -7.51
CA GLY A 118 -3.88 -5.60 -8.62
C GLY A 118 -3.99 -4.59 -9.77
N ILE A 119 -4.18 -3.31 -9.45
CA ILE A 119 -4.24 -2.22 -10.44
C ILE A 119 -2.88 -2.02 -11.10
N GLU A 120 -1.80 -1.96 -10.32
CA GLU A 120 -0.44 -1.80 -10.86
C GLU A 120 -0.06 -2.97 -11.77
N ASN A 121 -0.32 -4.22 -11.37
CA ASN A 121 -0.09 -5.39 -12.20
C ASN A 121 -0.93 -5.38 -13.48
N SER A 122 -2.18 -4.92 -13.41
CA SER A 122 -3.05 -4.81 -14.59
C SER A 122 -2.56 -3.72 -15.54
N LEU A 123 -2.09 -2.59 -15.01
CA LEU A 123 -1.51 -1.51 -15.80
C LEU A 123 -0.18 -1.92 -16.43
N HIS A 124 0.69 -2.61 -15.68
CA HIS A 124 1.93 -3.19 -16.22
C HIS A 124 1.62 -4.23 -17.29
N TYR A 125 0.64 -5.11 -17.08
CA TYR A 125 0.21 -6.06 -18.11
C TYR A 125 -0.26 -5.35 -19.39
N ILE A 126 -1.04 -4.28 -19.28
CA ILE A 126 -1.43 -3.47 -20.44
C ILE A 126 -0.20 -2.78 -21.06
N LYS A 127 0.73 -2.25 -20.26
CA LYS A 127 1.95 -1.63 -20.76
C LYS A 127 2.82 -2.63 -21.52
N ASP A 128 3.01 -3.82 -20.97
CA ASP A 128 3.87 -4.86 -21.53
C ASP A 128 3.22 -5.54 -22.75
N VAL A 129 1.90 -5.75 -22.74
CA VAL A 129 1.18 -6.50 -23.79
C VAL A 129 0.60 -5.60 -24.88
N VAL A 130 0.15 -4.39 -24.56
CA VAL A 130 -0.48 -3.47 -25.53
C VAL A 130 0.54 -2.49 -26.11
N PHE A 131 1.54 -2.04 -25.34
CA PHE A 131 2.56 -1.12 -25.84
C PHE A 131 3.83 -1.79 -26.38
N GLY A 132 3.96 -3.12 -26.28
CA GLY A 132 5.03 -3.87 -26.97
C GLY A 132 6.40 -3.20 -26.82
N GLU A 133 6.76 -2.80 -25.61
CA GLU A 133 7.99 -2.05 -25.30
C GLU A 133 9.29 -2.86 -25.45
N ASP A 134 9.27 -3.95 -26.22
CA ASP A 134 10.49 -4.55 -26.78
C ASP A 134 10.85 -3.97 -28.15
N ASP A 135 10.03 -3.08 -28.75
CA ASP A 135 10.30 -2.62 -30.12
C ASP A 135 9.96 -1.15 -30.48
N SER A 136 10.05 -0.18 -29.54
CA SER A 136 10.09 1.23 -29.98
C SER A 136 10.71 2.23 -29.01
N GLN A 137 11.83 2.80 -29.44
CA GLN A 137 12.42 4.05 -28.96
C GLN A 137 11.51 5.25 -29.31
N ILE A 138 10.57 5.65 -28.47
CA ILE A 138 10.00 7.00 -28.56
C ILE A 138 9.93 7.65 -27.18
N LYS A 139 10.83 8.63 -27.01
CA LYS A 139 10.83 9.62 -25.93
C LYS A 139 9.54 10.44 -25.93
N LYS A 140 9.14 10.81 -24.71
CA LYS A 140 8.76 12.15 -24.21
C LYS A 140 7.31 12.39 -23.75
N ASP A 141 7.30 12.95 -22.55
CA ASP A 141 6.42 13.97 -21.97
C ASP A 141 5.04 13.52 -21.43
N ASN A 142 4.92 13.62 -20.09
CA ASN A 142 3.72 13.78 -19.26
C ASN A 142 2.88 12.54 -18.83
N SER A 143 3.48 11.36 -18.75
CA SER A 143 2.82 10.17 -18.17
C SER A 143 3.04 9.90 -16.65
N PRO A 144 4.04 10.46 -15.94
CA PRO A 144 4.22 10.16 -14.51
C PRO A 144 3.18 10.84 -13.59
N GLU A 145 2.76 12.07 -13.90
CA GLU A 145 1.92 12.85 -12.98
C GLU A 145 0.49 12.29 -12.86
N ASN A 146 -0.15 11.93 -13.98
CA ASN A 146 -1.53 11.42 -14.00
C ASN A 146 -1.70 10.08 -13.27
N ASN A 147 -0.65 9.27 -13.24
CA ASN A 147 -0.68 7.96 -12.59
C ASN A 147 -0.68 8.05 -11.06
N SER A 148 -0.18 9.16 -10.50
CA SER A 148 -0.19 9.39 -9.05
C SER A 148 -1.57 9.78 -8.52
N ILE A 149 -2.36 10.52 -9.32
CA ILE A 149 -3.72 10.96 -8.96
C ILE A 149 -4.68 9.76 -8.96
N ILE A 150 -4.60 8.88 -9.97
CA ILE A 150 -5.43 7.66 -10.02
C ILE A 150 -5.04 6.68 -8.89
N ARG A 151 -3.76 6.63 -8.50
CA ARG A 151 -3.26 5.85 -7.35
C ARG A 151 -3.86 6.31 -6.01
N ASN A 152 -4.13 7.61 -5.87
CA ASN A 152 -4.60 8.22 -4.62
C ASN A 152 -6.13 8.13 -4.42
N ILE A 153 -6.91 7.96 -5.50
CA ILE A 153 -8.38 7.85 -5.42
C ILE A 153 -8.82 6.49 -4.85
N VAL A 154 -8.03 5.43 -5.03
CA VAL A 154 -8.42 4.05 -4.66
C VAL A 154 -8.57 3.85 -3.14
N ILE A 155 -7.88 4.66 -2.32
CA ILE A 155 -8.06 4.60 -0.86
C ILE A 155 -9.24 5.47 -0.40
N ASN A 156 -9.57 6.55 -1.14
CA ASN A 156 -10.68 7.44 -0.78
C ASN A 156 -12.06 6.94 -1.22
N VAL A 157 -12.17 6.13 -2.29
CA VAL A 157 -13.48 5.65 -2.78
C VAL A 157 -14.18 4.69 -1.80
N PHE A 158 -13.47 4.13 -0.83
CA PHE A 158 -14.10 3.26 0.17
C PHE A 158 -14.70 3.99 1.39
N ARG A 159 -14.62 5.34 1.45
CA ARG A 159 -15.28 6.10 2.51
C ARG A 159 -16.77 6.37 2.25
N GLU A 160 -17.22 6.36 1.00
CA GLU A 160 -18.60 6.73 0.66
C GLU A 160 -19.60 5.56 0.62
N LYS A 161 -19.14 4.30 0.65
CA LYS A 161 -20.04 3.13 0.58
C LYS A 161 -20.35 2.45 1.92
N LEU A 162 -19.75 2.87 3.02
CA LEU A 162 -20.05 2.31 4.36
C LEU A 162 -20.96 3.21 5.21
N GLU A 163 -21.10 4.49 4.89
CA GLU A 163 -22.05 5.39 5.57
C GLU A 163 -23.48 5.32 4.99
N CYS A 164 -23.69 4.66 3.84
CA CYS A 164 -25.02 4.51 3.23
C CYS A 164 -25.76 3.21 3.61
N ASN A 165 -25.15 2.31 4.40
CA ASN A 165 -25.77 1.04 4.82
C ASN A 165 -26.06 0.92 6.32
N SER A 166 -25.75 1.94 7.14
CA SER A 166 -25.99 1.91 8.59
C SER A 166 -27.19 2.75 9.05
N SER A 167 -27.94 3.36 8.12
CA SER A 167 -29.09 4.23 8.42
C SER A 167 -30.46 3.60 8.16
N ALA A 168 -30.52 2.33 7.73
CA ALA A 168 -31.77 1.68 7.30
C ALA A 168 -32.26 0.54 8.20
N LEU A 169 -31.76 0.40 9.43
CA LEU A 169 -32.12 -0.72 10.32
C LEU A 169 -32.54 -0.33 11.74
N TYR A 170 -32.91 0.94 11.98
CA TYR A 170 -33.54 1.38 13.23
C TYR A 170 -34.79 2.23 12.94
N MET A 171 -35.80 1.60 12.37
CA MET A 171 -37.20 2.03 12.50
C MET A 171 -38.13 0.88 12.08
N MET A 172 -38.33 -0.07 13.00
CA MET A 172 -39.59 -0.81 13.14
C MET A 172 -39.73 -1.30 14.58
#